data_AF-A0A813V8C8-F1
#
_entry.id   AF-A0A813V8C8-F1
#
_cell.length_a   1.000
_cell.length_b   1.000
_cell.length_c   1.000
_cell.angle_alpha   90.00
_cell.angle_beta   90.00
_cell.angle_gamma   90.00
#
_symmetry.space_group_name_H-M   'P 1'
#
loop_
_entity.id
_entity.type
_entity.pdbx_description
1 polymer ?
#
loop_
_entity_poly.entity_id
_entity_poly.type
_entity_poly.pdbx_seq_one_letter_code
_entity_poly.pdbx_strand_id
1 'polypeptide(L)'
;MAHGISDDDSTKKELIDAPDILNKKLSQLAQWIKTSKHFIIFTGAGISTSTGIPDFRSGINTILPTGPGVWELRDKGVTRSKKANVTTSTKAIPSVTHMAIVELARQGIVKFVISQNIDGLHLRSGIKSSMLAELHGNSNLEYCQKCKTKYLRDYRTRTASKVHNHKTGRICKKSNCKGPLLDSIINFGEPLPERELTTAFQHAEKADLCLVLGSSLRVTPAADIPERVATKGQKLVIGNLQLTPMASIAKLNTHAMCDDIMNGIMDKLGIPIPQWELHRRIRIVIQSNHITLSGLDLDQENIPYSLFTQVMFSLRSGTSEVYSSKFLKEPISHQINPMLIKQPSSILYDLYTEMHFQGHYNEPPYTLKLPFVDQQQDIHLFYNPKTRIWRYHLRYWELNKHNRKDKYIRMGAKSVKPVELSAEDIEFISRKSKLDPESVEEWYEKLKAACPKGTIEKIDTKRFLKAIVHEKEKEETIDKLADEIHRSFDTNHDGKVDWREFLIGFALTSSGSLQERLKYVFRTYDHNHDGVINKKEIDKMVKVATSLHGKHDENTERIVEQLRIALEKLNQEKDADHKDRVTADEFIQILLDNKEICDLLSPFNVT
;
A
#
# COMPACT_ATOMS: atom_id res chain seq x y z
N MET A 1 10.05 -14.15 36.76
CA MET A 1 9.36 -15.43 36.48
C MET A 1 8.63 -15.39 35.14
N ALA A 2 9.36 -15.53 34.03
CA ALA A 2 8.82 -15.95 32.72
C ALA A 2 9.78 -16.95 32.03
N HIS A 3 10.70 -17.53 32.81
CA HIS A 3 11.49 -18.72 32.46
C HIS A 3 10.81 -20.00 32.97
N GLY A 4 9.51 -19.94 33.30
CA GLY A 4 8.82 -20.98 34.08
C GLY A 4 7.74 -21.77 33.34
N ILE A 5 7.46 -21.47 32.08
CA ILE A 5 6.70 -22.41 31.24
C ILE A 5 7.77 -23.09 30.40
N SER A 6 8.10 -24.35 30.72
CA SER A 6 8.93 -25.16 29.83
C SER A 6 8.21 -25.19 28.49
N ASP A 7 8.77 -24.52 27.48
CA ASP A 7 8.29 -24.64 26.12
C ASP A 7 8.65 -26.07 25.67
N ASP A 8 7.72 -27.01 25.90
CA ASP A 8 7.79 -28.30 25.23
C ASP A 8 7.83 -28.01 23.71
N ASP A 9 8.76 -28.66 23.01
CA ASP A 9 8.97 -28.46 21.57
C ASP A 9 7.68 -28.79 20.78
N SER A 10 6.77 -29.59 21.35
CA SER A 10 5.41 -29.81 20.81
C SER A 10 4.60 -28.52 20.62
N THR A 11 4.76 -27.54 21.53
CA THR A 11 4.01 -26.28 21.48
C THR A 11 4.58 -25.27 20.49
N LYS A 12 5.78 -25.54 19.96
CA LYS A 12 6.43 -24.75 18.91
C LYS A 12 6.13 -25.26 17.51
N LYS A 13 5.55 -26.46 17.40
CA LYS A 13 5.15 -27.07 16.13
C LYS A 13 4.17 -26.16 15.41
N GLU A 14 4.51 -25.80 14.18
CA GLU A 14 3.65 -25.05 13.30
C GLU A 14 2.63 -25.99 12.65
N LEU A 15 1.39 -25.53 12.60
CA LEU A 15 0.28 -26.16 11.93
C LEU A 15 -0.09 -25.29 10.72
N ILE A 16 -0.55 -25.94 9.66
CA ILE A 16 -1.02 -25.26 8.45
C ILE A 16 -2.32 -25.96 8.04
N ASP A 17 -3.42 -25.22 8.03
CA ASP A 17 -4.70 -25.69 7.53
C ASP A 17 -4.61 -25.93 6.02
N ALA A 18 -5.19 -27.03 5.55
CA ALA A 18 -5.33 -27.26 4.11
C ALA A 18 -6.16 -26.14 3.45
N PRO A 19 -5.93 -25.79 2.17
CA PRO A 19 -6.57 -24.64 1.53
C PRO A 19 -8.10 -24.63 1.59
N ASP A 20 -8.75 -25.77 1.44
CA ASP A 20 -10.21 -25.91 1.50
C ASP A 20 -10.75 -25.73 2.93
N ILE A 21 -10.02 -26.27 3.92
CA ILE A 21 -10.31 -26.09 5.36
C ILE A 21 -10.17 -24.62 5.72
N LEU A 22 -9.05 -24.00 5.35
CA LEU A 22 -8.78 -22.58 5.59
C LEU A 22 -9.90 -21.73 4.98
N ASN A 23 -10.24 -21.94 3.71
CA ASN A 23 -11.29 -21.20 3.02
C ASN A 23 -12.65 -21.28 3.73
N LYS A 24 -13.03 -22.47 4.24
CA LYS A 24 -14.25 -22.65 5.05
C LYS A 24 -14.19 -21.85 6.36
N LYS A 25 -13.07 -21.94 7.10
CA LYS A 25 -12.85 -21.19 8.35
C LYS A 25 -12.93 -19.68 8.11
N LEU A 26 -12.29 -19.18 7.06
CA LEU A 26 -12.31 -17.75 6.70
C LEU A 26 -13.71 -17.28 6.29
N SER A 27 -14.51 -18.13 5.64
CA SER A 27 -15.93 -17.83 5.33
C SER A 27 -16.78 -17.69 6.58
N GLN A 28 -16.59 -18.60 7.55
CA GLN A 28 -17.26 -18.50 8.83
C GLN A 28 -16.84 -17.24 9.61
N LEU A 29 -15.55 -16.93 9.62
CA LEU A 29 -15.01 -15.73 10.28
C LEU A 29 -15.53 -14.44 9.63
N ALA A 30 -15.52 -14.35 8.31
CA ALA A 30 -16.06 -13.20 7.59
C ALA A 30 -17.54 -12.98 7.92
N GLN A 31 -18.34 -14.06 8.03
CA GLN A 31 -19.74 -13.96 8.46
C GLN A 31 -19.87 -13.43 9.88
N TRP A 32 -19.05 -13.91 10.82
CA TRP A 32 -19.06 -13.38 12.19
C TRP A 32 -18.65 -11.91 12.25
N ILE A 33 -17.67 -11.49 11.47
CA ILE A 33 -17.26 -10.08 11.35
C ILE A 33 -18.43 -9.23 10.84
N LYS A 34 -19.13 -9.66 9.77
CA LYS A 34 -20.30 -8.93 9.22
C LYS A 34 -21.42 -8.73 10.26
N THR A 35 -21.62 -9.69 11.15
CA THR A 35 -22.69 -9.65 12.17
C THR A 35 -22.29 -9.06 13.51
N SER A 36 -20.99 -8.86 13.75
CA SER A 36 -20.46 -8.39 15.04
C SER A 36 -20.77 -6.91 15.22
N LYS A 37 -21.26 -6.56 16.42
CA LYS A 37 -21.53 -5.17 16.82
C LYS A 37 -20.27 -4.52 17.39
N HIS A 38 -19.42 -5.31 18.05
CA HIS A 38 -18.22 -4.83 18.70
C HIS A 38 -17.04 -5.77 18.46
N PHE A 39 -16.50 -5.71 17.25
CA PHE A 39 -15.35 -6.50 16.84
C PHE A 39 -14.04 -5.86 17.33
N ILE A 40 -13.22 -6.64 18.03
CA ILE A 40 -11.86 -6.24 18.44
C ILE A 40 -10.80 -7.17 17.85
N ILE A 41 -9.61 -6.63 17.60
CA ILE A 41 -8.45 -7.40 17.13
C ILE A 41 -7.34 -7.33 18.18
N PHE A 42 -6.72 -8.47 18.47
CA PHE A 42 -5.57 -8.58 19.35
C PHE A 42 -4.35 -9.08 18.54
N THR A 43 -3.24 -8.35 18.53
CA THR A 43 -2.08 -8.70 17.69
C THR A 43 -0.81 -8.97 18.48
N GLY A 44 -0.04 -9.96 18.04
CA GLY A 44 1.32 -10.24 18.49
C GLY A 44 2.35 -10.16 17.36
N ALA A 45 3.59 -10.57 17.67
CA ALA A 45 4.74 -10.35 16.78
C ALA A 45 4.60 -11.06 15.42
N GLY A 46 3.77 -12.11 15.33
CA GLY A 46 3.53 -12.86 14.11
C GLY A 46 3.03 -12.01 12.94
N ILE A 47 2.26 -10.93 13.20
CA ILE A 47 1.77 -10.04 12.13
C ILE A 47 2.86 -9.21 11.44
N SER A 48 4.04 -9.11 12.06
CA SER A 48 5.19 -8.32 11.58
C SER A 48 6.30 -9.21 10.96
N THR A 49 6.12 -10.53 10.96
CA THR A 49 7.12 -11.47 10.42
C THR A 49 7.30 -11.34 8.91
N SER A 50 6.23 -11.10 8.17
CA SER A 50 6.28 -10.84 6.72
C SER A 50 6.94 -9.50 6.37
N THR A 51 7.08 -8.58 7.33
CA THR A 51 7.79 -7.30 7.15
C THR A 51 9.30 -7.42 7.39
N GLY A 52 9.79 -8.62 7.73
CA GLY A 52 11.17 -8.87 8.12
C GLY A 52 11.47 -8.57 9.60
N ILE A 53 10.47 -8.36 10.45
CA ILE A 53 10.68 -8.25 11.90
C ILE A 53 10.49 -9.63 12.52
N PRO A 54 11.54 -10.24 13.11
CA PRO A 54 11.41 -11.57 13.66
C PRO A 54 10.47 -11.60 14.86
N ASP A 55 9.79 -12.73 15.02
CA ASP A 55 8.98 -12.97 16.21
C ASP A 55 9.86 -13.38 17.41
N PHE A 56 9.19 -13.80 18.47
CA PHE A 56 9.82 -14.13 19.73
C PHE A 56 10.05 -15.63 19.92
N ARG A 57 9.13 -16.50 19.50
CA ARG A 57 9.06 -17.90 19.98
C ARG A 57 8.91 -18.95 18.87
N SER A 58 8.95 -18.56 17.61
CA SER A 58 8.90 -19.54 16.51
C SER A 58 10.08 -20.50 16.59
N GLY A 59 9.83 -21.78 16.34
CA GLY A 59 10.81 -22.85 16.53
C GLY A 59 11.96 -22.80 15.50
N ILE A 60 12.99 -23.63 15.73
CA ILE A 60 14.17 -23.72 14.83
C ILE A 60 13.80 -24.05 13.37
N ASN A 61 12.73 -24.82 13.15
CA ASN A 61 12.29 -25.26 11.84
C ASN A 61 11.09 -24.45 11.29
N THR A 62 10.94 -23.19 11.73
CA THR A 62 9.83 -22.33 11.32
C THR A 62 9.81 -22.07 9.81
N ILE A 63 8.61 -21.97 9.25
CA ILE A 63 8.38 -21.54 7.85
C ILE A 63 8.57 -20.03 7.66
N LEU A 64 8.69 -19.26 8.75
CA LEU A 64 8.74 -17.81 8.68
C LEU A 64 10.01 -17.34 7.93
N PRO A 65 9.90 -16.34 7.04
CA PRO A 65 11.04 -15.84 6.26
C PRO A 65 12.11 -15.18 7.13
N THR A 66 11.73 -14.72 8.33
CA THR A 66 12.64 -14.17 9.34
C THR A 66 13.48 -15.25 10.02
N GLY A 67 13.13 -16.53 9.89
CA GLY A 67 13.70 -17.62 10.68
C GLY A 67 13.24 -17.62 12.14
N PRO A 68 13.89 -18.44 13.00
CA PRO A 68 13.41 -18.74 14.36
C PRO A 68 13.26 -17.51 15.26
N GLY A 69 12.43 -17.63 16.29
CA GLY A 69 12.14 -16.55 17.22
C GLY A 69 13.38 -16.08 17.99
N VAL A 70 13.37 -14.82 18.42
CA VAL A 70 14.51 -14.22 19.13
C VAL A 70 14.85 -14.98 20.43
N TRP A 71 13.86 -15.42 21.19
CA TRP A 71 14.09 -16.19 22.42
C TRP A 71 14.49 -17.63 22.10
N GLU A 72 13.93 -18.23 21.04
CA GLU A 72 14.32 -19.59 20.61
C GLU A 72 15.79 -19.66 20.23
N LEU A 73 16.28 -18.72 19.41
CA LEU A 73 17.69 -18.64 19.03
C LEU A 73 18.59 -18.49 20.26
N ARG A 74 18.18 -17.62 21.20
CA ARG A 74 18.92 -17.36 22.43
C ARG A 74 18.98 -18.60 23.31
N ASP A 75 17.86 -19.27 23.51
CA ASP A 75 17.74 -20.41 24.41
C ASP A 75 18.46 -21.65 23.84
N LYS A 76 18.50 -21.80 22.50
CA LYS A 76 19.29 -22.84 21.82
C LYS A 76 20.76 -22.46 21.58
N GLY A 77 21.16 -21.21 21.90
CA GLY A 77 22.52 -20.72 21.70
C GLY A 77 22.96 -20.63 20.23
N VAL A 78 22.01 -20.52 19.30
CA VAL A 78 22.27 -20.45 17.86
C VAL A 78 22.08 -19.04 17.32
N THR A 79 22.82 -18.72 16.26
CA THR A 79 22.69 -17.42 15.59
C THR A 79 21.71 -17.49 14.43
N ARG A 80 21.09 -16.35 14.10
CA ARG A 80 20.15 -16.28 12.98
C ARG A 80 20.89 -16.50 11.66
N SER A 81 20.29 -17.28 10.77
CA SER A 81 20.82 -17.52 9.41
C SER A 81 20.99 -16.21 8.64
N LYS A 82 22.10 -16.07 7.90
CA LYS A 82 22.34 -14.93 6.99
C LYS A 82 21.34 -14.87 5.82
N LYS A 83 20.64 -15.98 5.53
CA LYS A 83 19.59 -16.05 4.49
C LYS A 83 18.23 -15.56 4.99
N ALA A 84 18.08 -15.33 6.30
CA ALA A 84 16.82 -14.84 6.87
C ALA A 84 16.54 -13.41 6.39
N ASN A 85 15.30 -13.15 5.98
CA ASN A 85 14.86 -11.81 5.60
C ASN A 85 14.58 -11.01 6.88
N VAL A 86 15.53 -10.16 7.28
CA VAL A 86 15.42 -9.36 8.51
C VAL A 86 15.67 -7.90 8.23
N THR A 87 14.85 -7.05 8.83
CA THR A 87 14.99 -5.58 8.80
C THR A 87 14.84 -4.99 10.19
N THR A 88 15.17 -3.70 10.33
CA THR A 88 14.92 -2.95 11.56
C THR A 88 13.48 -2.46 11.59
N SER A 89 12.90 -2.27 12.79
CA SER A 89 11.54 -1.72 12.92
C SER A 89 11.39 -0.40 12.16
N THR A 90 12.38 0.49 12.23
CA THR A 90 12.39 1.79 11.52
C THR A 90 12.32 1.67 10.01
N LYS A 91 12.80 0.59 9.40
CA LYS A 91 12.79 0.38 7.93
C LYS A 91 11.64 -0.52 7.47
N ALA A 92 10.96 -1.20 8.39
CA ALA A 92 9.85 -2.07 8.06
C ALA A 92 8.67 -1.28 7.47
N ILE A 93 8.07 -1.85 6.43
CA ILE A 93 6.81 -1.39 5.83
C ILE A 93 5.69 -2.21 6.47
N PRO A 94 4.56 -1.59 6.89
CA PRO A 94 3.43 -2.33 7.45
C PRO A 94 2.98 -3.48 6.54
N SER A 95 2.70 -4.64 7.14
CA SER A 95 2.24 -5.83 6.40
C SER A 95 0.82 -5.66 5.85
N VAL A 96 0.43 -6.60 5.00
CA VAL A 96 -0.96 -6.73 4.51
C VAL A 96 -1.93 -6.77 5.68
N THR A 97 -1.60 -7.53 6.73
CA THR A 97 -2.39 -7.58 7.98
C THR A 97 -2.58 -6.20 8.60
N HIS A 98 -1.52 -5.39 8.72
CA HIS A 98 -1.64 -4.03 9.28
C HIS A 98 -2.56 -3.15 8.41
N MET A 99 -2.41 -3.20 7.10
CA MET A 99 -3.22 -2.38 6.18
C MET A 99 -4.69 -2.83 6.13
N ALA A 100 -4.96 -4.14 6.26
CA ALA A 100 -6.31 -4.65 6.39
C ALA A 100 -6.99 -4.15 7.67
N ILE A 101 -6.26 -4.15 8.80
CA ILE A 101 -6.75 -3.60 10.07
C ILE A 101 -7.06 -2.11 9.95
N VAL A 102 -6.21 -1.33 9.27
CA VAL A 102 -6.45 0.10 9.01
C VAL A 102 -7.76 0.30 8.26
N GLU A 103 -8.00 -0.46 7.19
CA GLU A 103 -9.21 -0.31 6.39
C GLU A 103 -10.47 -0.74 7.16
N LEU A 104 -10.41 -1.85 7.89
CA LEU A 104 -11.52 -2.28 8.74
C LEU A 104 -11.83 -1.27 9.86
N ALA A 105 -10.80 -0.64 10.44
CA ALA A 105 -10.97 0.44 11.41
C ALA A 105 -11.56 1.70 10.76
N ARG A 106 -11.13 2.05 9.55
CA ARG A 106 -11.63 3.20 8.78
C ARG A 106 -13.11 3.06 8.44
N GLN A 107 -13.57 1.84 8.10
CA GLN A 107 -14.98 1.55 7.87
C GLN A 107 -15.79 1.36 9.17
N GLY A 108 -15.14 1.48 10.33
CA GLY A 108 -15.78 1.32 11.63
C GLY A 108 -16.21 -0.12 11.94
N ILE A 109 -15.71 -1.11 11.18
CA ILE A 109 -15.97 -2.54 11.40
C ILE A 109 -15.20 -3.00 12.65
N VAL A 110 -13.89 -2.74 12.69
CA VAL A 110 -13.09 -2.93 13.90
C VAL A 110 -13.32 -1.77 14.85
N LYS A 111 -13.71 -2.06 16.09
CA LYS A 111 -13.93 -1.04 17.12
C LYS A 111 -12.68 -0.69 17.90
N PHE A 112 -11.74 -1.64 18.04
CA PHE A 112 -10.52 -1.42 18.77
C PHE A 112 -9.45 -2.47 18.46
N VAL A 113 -8.19 -2.05 18.55
CA VAL A 113 -7.02 -2.90 18.35
C VAL A 113 -6.19 -2.90 19.63
N ILE A 114 -5.86 -4.10 20.10
CA ILE A 114 -4.96 -4.32 21.22
C ILE A 114 -3.69 -4.95 20.64
N SER A 115 -2.52 -4.40 20.99
CA SER A 115 -1.25 -4.91 20.47
C SER A 115 -0.24 -5.17 21.57
N GLN A 116 0.47 -6.29 21.43
CA GLN A 116 1.66 -6.63 22.21
C GLN A 116 2.95 -6.17 21.52
N ASN A 117 2.85 -5.63 20.30
CA ASN A 117 4.01 -5.32 19.47
C ASN A 117 4.62 -3.98 19.88
N ILE A 118 5.96 -3.92 19.83
CA ILE A 118 6.74 -2.71 20.11
C ILE A 118 7.34 -2.08 18.85
N ASP A 119 7.06 -2.65 17.68
CA ASP A 119 7.63 -2.24 16.39
C ASP A 119 7.09 -0.89 15.87
N GLY A 120 5.95 -0.44 16.41
CA GLY A 120 5.28 0.81 16.06
C GLY A 120 4.60 0.81 14.69
N LEU A 121 4.46 -0.35 14.04
CA LEU A 121 3.90 -0.46 12.69
C LEU A 121 2.40 -0.14 12.64
N HIS A 122 1.64 -0.38 13.71
CA HIS A 122 0.23 0.01 13.80
C HIS A 122 0.04 1.53 13.66
N LEU A 123 0.74 2.35 14.44
CA LEU A 123 0.64 3.81 14.30
C LEU A 123 1.18 4.30 12.94
N ARG A 124 2.26 3.68 12.45
CA ARG A 124 2.86 4.03 11.15
C ARG A 124 2.05 3.57 9.94
N SER A 125 1.14 2.60 10.10
CA SER A 125 0.19 2.21 9.05
C SER A 125 -0.95 3.22 8.91
N GLY A 126 -1.10 4.14 9.87
CA GLY A 126 -2.15 5.15 9.90
C GLY A 126 -3.35 4.76 10.76
N ILE A 127 -3.24 3.74 11.62
CA ILE A 127 -4.29 3.50 12.61
C ILE A 127 -4.34 4.67 13.59
N LYS A 128 -5.56 5.12 13.93
CA LYS A 128 -5.72 6.20 14.89
C LYS A 128 -5.26 5.75 16.26
N SER A 129 -4.44 6.56 16.93
CA SER A 129 -3.98 6.30 18.30
C SER A 129 -5.13 6.14 19.31
N SER A 130 -6.30 6.71 19.03
CA SER A 130 -7.52 6.54 19.85
C SER A 130 -8.17 5.16 19.73
N MET A 131 -7.79 4.35 18.74
CA MET A 131 -8.31 3.00 18.48
C MET A 131 -7.31 1.90 18.84
N LEU A 132 -6.17 2.25 19.45
CA LEU A 132 -5.06 1.34 19.70
C LEU A 132 -4.64 1.35 21.18
N ALA A 133 -4.45 0.17 21.76
CA ALA A 133 -3.73 -0.03 23.01
C ALA A 133 -2.42 -0.78 22.77
N GLU A 134 -1.28 -0.10 22.93
CA GLU A 134 0.06 -0.69 22.83
C GLU A 134 0.53 -1.14 24.22
N LEU A 135 0.26 -2.39 24.58
CA LEU A 135 0.42 -2.90 25.94
C LEU A 135 1.87 -3.01 26.38
N HIS A 136 2.80 -3.26 25.46
CA HIS A 136 4.23 -3.39 25.78
C HIS A 136 5.05 -2.15 25.38
N GLY A 137 4.35 -1.06 25.05
CA GLY A 137 4.96 0.17 24.55
C GLY A 137 5.28 0.13 23.06
N ASN A 138 6.04 1.13 22.62
CA ASN A 138 6.40 1.34 21.23
C ASN A 138 7.82 1.92 21.14
N SER A 139 8.66 1.31 20.31
CA SER A 139 10.08 1.64 20.17
C SER A 139 10.35 3.05 19.65
N ASN A 140 9.35 3.66 19.02
CA ASN A 140 9.36 5.01 18.47
C ASN A 140 8.64 6.03 19.37
N LEU A 141 8.10 5.60 20.51
CA LEU A 141 7.28 6.43 21.39
C LEU A 141 8.02 6.73 22.70
N GLU A 142 7.98 8.00 23.09
CA GLU A 142 8.41 8.46 24.42
C GLU A 142 7.32 9.33 25.04
N TYR A 143 7.30 9.44 26.37
CA TYR A 143 6.32 10.23 27.09
C TYR A 143 6.97 11.08 28.18
N CYS A 144 6.35 12.21 28.49
CA CYS A 144 6.83 13.07 29.57
C CYS A 144 6.46 12.48 30.93
N GLN A 145 7.45 12.34 31.81
CA GLN A 145 7.22 11.84 33.17
C GLN A 145 6.23 12.71 33.96
N LYS A 146 6.27 14.04 33.77
CA LYS A 146 5.44 15.03 34.48
C LYS A 146 4.02 15.15 33.90
N CYS A 147 3.90 15.56 32.64
CA CYS A 147 2.60 15.88 32.02
C CYS A 147 1.97 14.73 31.21
N LYS A 148 2.65 13.59 31.10
CA LYS A 148 2.21 12.38 30.36
C LYS A 148 1.98 12.55 28.86
N THR A 149 2.26 13.73 28.28
CA THR A 149 2.23 13.93 26.83
C THR A 149 3.17 12.94 26.15
N LYS A 150 2.63 12.25 25.14
CA LYS A 150 3.33 11.28 24.30
C LYS A 150 3.91 11.99 23.06
N TYR A 151 5.07 11.52 22.62
CA TYR A 151 5.77 12.02 21.44
C TYR A 151 6.21 10.83 20.60
N LEU A 152 5.61 10.70 19.42
CA LEU A 152 6.05 9.74 18.42
C LEU A 152 7.26 10.32 17.67
N ARG A 153 8.24 9.45 17.38
CA ARG A 153 9.49 9.78 16.70
C ARG A 153 9.66 8.87 15.50
N ASP A 154 10.31 9.36 14.47
CA ASP A 154 10.66 8.47 13.35
C ASP A 154 11.78 7.48 13.69
N TYR A 155 12.55 7.77 14.73
CA TYR A 155 13.66 6.95 15.20
C TYR A 155 13.34 6.27 16.53
N ARG A 156 14.16 5.27 16.87
CA ARG A 156 14.07 4.57 18.16
C ARG A 156 14.35 5.51 19.32
N THR A 157 13.42 5.61 20.28
CA THR A 157 13.49 6.60 21.37
C THR A 157 14.48 6.21 22.45
N ARG A 158 14.64 4.92 22.73
CA ARG A 158 15.52 4.44 23.79
C ARG A 158 16.99 4.73 23.48
N THR A 159 17.66 5.42 24.40
CA THR A 159 19.10 5.73 24.33
C THR A 159 19.90 5.11 25.47
N ALA A 160 19.24 4.61 26.52
CA ALA A 160 19.91 4.13 27.71
C ALA A 160 20.47 2.71 27.53
N SER A 161 21.68 2.49 28.05
CA SER A 161 22.36 1.18 28.05
C SER A 161 21.79 0.20 29.06
N LYS A 162 21.28 0.68 30.20
CA LYS A 162 20.66 -0.16 31.25
C LYS A 162 19.20 -0.48 30.91
N VAL A 163 18.76 -1.69 31.23
CA VAL A 163 17.41 -2.22 30.89
C VAL A 163 16.29 -1.34 31.45
N HIS A 164 16.30 -1.08 32.76
CA HIS A 164 15.25 -0.34 33.46
C HIS A 164 15.48 1.18 33.54
N ASN A 165 16.39 1.71 32.72
CA ASN A 165 16.55 3.16 32.60
C ASN A 165 15.82 3.65 31.35
N HIS A 166 14.65 4.26 31.54
CA HIS A 166 13.86 4.75 30.40
C HIS A 166 14.22 6.17 29.97
N LYS A 167 15.14 6.88 30.65
CA LYS A 167 15.44 8.28 30.30
C LYS A 167 16.03 8.35 28.90
N THR A 168 15.41 9.15 28.05
CA THR A 168 15.84 9.31 26.66
C THR A 168 16.84 10.46 26.43
N GLY A 169 17.16 11.20 27.50
CA GLY A 169 17.97 12.42 27.43
C GLY A 169 17.24 13.63 26.86
N ARG A 170 15.99 13.49 26.43
CA ARG A 170 15.17 14.59 25.87
C ARG A 170 14.23 15.18 26.93
N ILE A 171 13.76 16.40 26.66
CA ILE A 171 12.84 17.16 27.53
C ILE A 171 11.52 17.46 26.82
N CYS A 172 10.45 17.52 27.61
CA CYS A 172 9.11 17.86 27.15
C CYS A 172 9.07 19.24 26.49
N LYS A 173 8.45 19.30 25.30
CA LYS A 173 8.31 20.52 24.50
C LYS A 173 7.02 21.29 24.80
N LYS A 174 6.07 20.70 25.53
CA LYS A 174 4.88 21.39 26.03
C LYS A 174 5.29 22.58 26.90
N SER A 175 4.63 23.72 26.68
CA SER A 175 4.85 24.94 27.47
C SER A 175 4.76 24.64 28.97
N ASN A 176 5.66 25.23 29.76
CA ASN A 176 5.73 25.12 31.23
C ASN A 176 5.98 23.73 31.83
N CYS A 177 6.20 22.66 31.05
CA CYS A 177 6.44 21.33 31.62
C CYS A 177 7.94 21.04 31.83
N LYS A 178 8.74 21.17 30.76
CA LYS A 178 10.18 20.86 30.69
C LYS A 178 10.63 19.54 31.37
N GLY A 179 9.71 18.63 31.68
CA GLY A 179 9.99 17.37 32.35
C GLY A 179 10.77 16.40 31.46
N PRO A 180 11.52 15.46 32.06
CA PRO A 180 12.26 14.46 31.30
C PRO A 180 11.31 13.57 30.49
N LEU A 181 11.77 13.16 29.30
CA LEU A 181 11.09 12.16 28.48
C LEU A 181 11.63 10.76 28.80
N LEU A 182 10.71 9.80 28.85
CA LEU A 182 10.96 8.39 29.09
C LEU A 182 10.51 7.58 27.86
N ASP A 183 11.26 6.58 27.42
CA ASP A 183 10.76 5.64 26.41
C ASP A 183 9.59 4.82 26.96
N SER A 184 8.73 4.34 26.07
CA SER A 184 7.51 3.62 26.45
C SER A 184 7.68 2.11 26.55
N ILE A 185 8.86 1.55 26.25
CA ILE A 185 9.07 0.10 26.20
C ILE A 185 8.89 -0.48 27.59
N ILE A 186 8.14 -1.59 27.68
CA ILE A 186 7.97 -2.34 28.91
C ILE A 186 8.94 -3.53 28.90
N ASN A 187 9.81 -3.60 29.92
CA ASN A 187 10.71 -4.72 30.16
C ASN A 187 10.08 -5.74 31.13
N PHE A 188 10.68 -6.92 31.21
CA PHE A 188 10.25 -7.92 32.19
C PHE A 188 10.33 -7.39 33.63
N GLY A 189 9.27 -7.61 34.39
CA GLY A 189 9.16 -7.15 35.78
C GLY A 189 8.56 -5.74 35.93
N GLU A 190 8.31 -5.03 34.83
CA GLU A 190 7.62 -3.74 34.85
C GLU A 190 6.10 -3.92 34.67
N PRO A 191 5.28 -3.06 35.29
CA PRO A 191 3.85 -3.07 35.07
C PRO A 191 3.50 -2.62 33.64
N LEU A 192 2.45 -3.22 33.06
CA LEU A 192 1.86 -2.71 31.82
C LEU A 192 1.26 -1.31 32.06
N PRO A 193 1.19 -0.46 31.03
CA PRO A 193 0.68 0.89 31.20
C PRO A 193 -0.83 0.85 31.46
N GLU A 194 -1.22 1.41 32.61
CA GLU A 194 -2.54 1.25 33.21
C GLU A 194 -3.67 1.69 32.29
N ARG A 195 -3.54 2.86 31.66
CA ARG A 195 -4.58 3.41 30.77
C ARG A 195 -4.87 2.47 29.60
N GLU A 196 -3.84 1.97 28.94
CA GLU A 196 -3.91 1.07 27.79
C GLU A 196 -4.52 -0.27 28.21
N LEU A 197 -4.08 -0.81 29.35
CA LEU A 197 -4.60 -2.05 29.91
C LEU A 197 -6.08 -1.94 30.27
N THR A 198 -6.47 -0.90 31.00
CA THR A 198 -7.87 -0.64 31.36
C THR A 198 -8.74 -0.45 30.13
N THR A 199 -8.27 0.33 29.14
CA THR A 199 -9.00 0.55 27.88
C THR A 199 -9.16 -0.77 27.12
N ALA A 200 -8.12 -1.59 27.04
CA ALA A 200 -8.18 -2.90 26.40
C ALA A 200 -9.21 -3.82 27.05
N PHE A 201 -9.25 -3.91 28.38
CA PHE A 201 -10.27 -4.68 29.09
C PHE A 201 -11.68 -4.10 28.89
N GLN A 202 -11.86 -2.77 28.90
CA GLN A 202 -13.15 -2.15 28.61
C GLN A 202 -13.68 -2.51 27.21
N HIS A 203 -12.80 -2.62 26.22
CA HIS A 203 -13.17 -3.07 24.88
C HIS A 203 -13.45 -4.57 24.83
N ALA A 204 -12.67 -5.40 25.54
CA ALA A 204 -12.95 -6.83 25.69
C ALA A 204 -14.29 -7.10 26.39
N GLU A 205 -14.66 -6.28 27.38
CA GLU A 205 -15.96 -6.36 28.03
C GLU A 205 -17.12 -6.09 27.07
N LYS A 206 -16.94 -5.26 26.06
CA LYS A 206 -17.99 -4.95 25.08
C LYS A 206 -18.01 -5.92 23.90
N ALA A 207 -16.90 -6.64 23.67
CA ALA A 207 -16.70 -7.41 22.46
C ALA A 207 -17.60 -8.62 22.35
N ASP A 208 -18.24 -8.78 21.20
CA ASP A 208 -18.95 -10.01 20.81
C ASP A 208 -18.11 -10.89 19.85
N LEU A 209 -16.99 -10.35 19.36
CA LEU A 209 -15.98 -11.03 18.57
C LEU A 209 -14.58 -10.49 18.88
N CYS A 210 -13.63 -11.38 19.17
CA CYS A 210 -12.21 -11.09 19.28
C CYS A 210 -11.42 -11.98 18.32
N LEU A 211 -10.63 -11.36 17.43
CA LEU A 211 -9.69 -12.05 16.56
C LEU A 211 -8.26 -11.82 17.07
N VAL A 212 -7.60 -12.89 17.50
CA VAL A 212 -6.17 -12.89 17.83
C VAL A 212 -5.38 -13.21 16.57
N LEU A 213 -4.35 -12.42 16.26
CA LEU A 213 -3.44 -12.64 15.13
C LEU A 213 -2.00 -12.66 15.60
N GLY A 214 -1.29 -13.76 15.30
CA GLY A 214 0.16 -13.82 15.44
C GLY A 214 0.67 -13.67 16.89
N SER A 215 -0.12 -14.08 17.88
CA SER A 215 0.29 -14.10 19.29
C SER A 215 0.24 -15.52 19.85
N SER A 216 1.25 -15.87 20.64
CA SER A 216 1.27 -17.14 21.39
C SER A 216 0.40 -17.11 22.65
N LEU A 217 -0.13 -15.94 23.05
CA LEU A 217 -1.00 -15.75 24.22
C LEU A 217 -0.43 -16.30 25.54
N ARG A 218 0.88 -16.14 25.76
CA ARG A 218 1.57 -16.62 26.98
C ARG A 218 1.90 -15.55 28.02
N VAL A 219 1.69 -14.28 27.70
CA VAL A 219 2.13 -13.15 28.54
C VAL A 219 0.91 -12.50 29.17
N THR A 220 0.69 -12.79 30.45
CA THR A 220 -0.30 -12.14 31.32
C THR A 220 0.24 -10.80 31.84
N PRO A 221 -0.60 -9.76 32.01
CA PRO A 221 -2.06 -9.75 31.84
C PRO A 221 -2.56 -9.48 30.41
N ALA A 222 -1.67 -9.42 29.41
CA ALA A 222 -2.11 -9.15 28.03
C ALA A 222 -2.93 -10.31 27.45
N ALA A 223 -2.57 -11.56 27.73
CA ALA A 223 -3.29 -12.76 27.27
C ALA A 223 -4.71 -12.85 27.85
N ASP A 224 -4.91 -12.35 29.07
CA ASP A 224 -6.18 -12.37 29.79
C ASP A 224 -7.29 -11.56 29.06
N ILE A 225 -6.91 -10.66 28.15
CA ILE A 225 -7.85 -9.81 27.40
C ILE A 225 -8.68 -10.66 26.40
N PRO A 226 -8.08 -11.41 25.45
CA PRO A 226 -8.81 -12.41 24.66
C PRO A 226 -9.54 -13.47 25.50
N GLU A 227 -8.93 -13.93 26.60
CA GLU A 227 -9.55 -14.90 27.51
C GLU A 227 -10.85 -14.36 28.12
N ARG A 228 -10.87 -13.08 28.49
CA ARG A 228 -12.08 -12.41 28.99
C ARG A 228 -13.23 -12.48 27.99
N VAL A 229 -12.95 -12.33 26.70
CA VAL A 229 -13.99 -12.43 25.65
C VAL A 229 -14.54 -13.85 25.59
N ALA A 230 -13.66 -14.86 25.58
CA ALA A 230 -14.06 -16.27 25.54
C ALA A 230 -14.85 -16.71 26.78
N THR A 231 -14.39 -16.36 27.98
CA THR A 231 -15.02 -16.74 29.26
C THR A 231 -16.40 -16.10 29.46
N LYS A 232 -16.67 -14.96 28.79
CA LYS A 232 -18.02 -14.37 28.70
C LYS A 232 -18.96 -15.09 27.72
N GLY A 233 -18.51 -16.17 27.10
CA GLY A 233 -19.27 -16.92 26.09
C GLY A 233 -19.28 -16.27 24.71
N GLN A 234 -18.49 -15.20 24.49
CA GLN A 234 -18.39 -14.53 23.19
C GLN A 234 -17.37 -15.22 22.28
N LYS A 235 -17.32 -14.81 21.00
CA LYS A 235 -16.51 -15.51 20.01
C LYS A 235 -15.06 -15.09 20.11
N LEU A 236 -14.20 -15.97 20.59
CA LEU A 236 -12.75 -15.88 20.43
C LEU A 236 -12.32 -16.67 19.20
N VAL A 237 -11.56 -16.03 18.30
CA VAL A 237 -10.96 -16.65 17.12
C VAL A 237 -9.46 -16.44 17.17
N ILE A 238 -8.68 -17.48 16.90
CA ILE A 238 -7.22 -17.43 16.97
C ILE A 238 -6.65 -17.78 15.59
N GLY A 239 -5.97 -16.81 14.97
CA GLY A 239 -5.17 -16.97 13.77
C GLY A 239 -3.68 -17.02 14.13
N ASN A 240 -3.09 -18.21 14.15
CA ASN A 240 -1.68 -18.39 14.49
C ASN A 240 -1.13 -19.70 13.93
N LEU A 241 0.14 -19.72 13.51
CA LEU A 241 0.79 -20.95 13.04
C LEU A 241 0.93 -21.98 14.16
N GLN A 242 1.32 -21.55 15.36
CA GLN A 242 1.50 -22.42 16.51
C GLN A 242 0.20 -22.52 17.32
N LEU A 243 0.01 -23.64 18.02
CA LEU A 243 -1.04 -23.73 19.02
C LEU A 243 -0.80 -22.72 20.15
N THR A 244 -1.90 -22.21 20.71
CA THR A 244 -1.87 -21.29 21.86
C THR A 244 -2.49 -21.97 23.07
N PRO A 245 -2.18 -21.52 24.31
CA PRO A 245 -2.81 -22.05 25.52
C PRO A 245 -4.36 -21.93 25.52
N MET A 246 -4.90 -20.99 24.74
CA MET A 246 -6.34 -20.71 24.64
C MET A 246 -7.03 -21.43 23.47
N ALA A 247 -6.33 -22.32 22.77
CA ALA A 247 -6.89 -23.00 21.59
C ALA A 247 -8.17 -23.79 21.90
N SER A 248 -8.27 -24.40 23.08
CA SER A 248 -9.43 -25.21 23.49
C SER A 248 -10.69 -24.38 23.78
N ILE A 249 -10.54 -23.11 24.18
CA ILE A 249 -11.66 -22.21 24.48
C ILE A 249 -12.03 -21.31 23.29
N ALA A 250 -11.19 -21.26 22.26
CA ALA A 250 -11.48 -20.55 21.03
C ALA A 250 -12.62 -21.22 20.26
N LYS A 251 -13.55 -20.42 19.71
CA LYS A 251 -14.62 -20.91 18.83
C LYS A 251 -14.11 -21.31 17.45
N LEU A 252 -12.95 -20.79 17.06
CA LEU A 252 -12.30 -21.11 15.80
C LEU A 252 -10.79 -20.91 15.93
N ASN A 253 -10.01 -21.93 15.57
CA ASN A 253 -8.56 -21.84 15.39
C ASN A 253 -8.24 -21.93 13.91
N THR A 254 -7.45 -20.99 13.40
CA THR A 254 -7.01 -20.93 12.01
C THR A 254 -5.49 -20.94 11.99
N HIS A 255 -4.92 -21.87 11.24
CA HIS A 255 -3.49 -22.12 11.18
C HIS A 255 -2.96 -21.76 9.80
N ALA A 256 -2.53 -20.51 9.64
CA ALA A 256 -1.98 -19.96 8.40
C ALA A 256 -1.18 -18.69 8.71
N MET A 257 -0.47 -18.17 7.72
CA MET A 257 0.17 -16.85 7.84
C MET A 257 -0.89 -15.77 8.08
N CYS A 258 -0.59 -14.78 8.94
CA CYS A 258 -1.54 -13.72 9.25
C CYS A 258 -1.98 -12.94 8.01
N ASP A 259 -1.07 -12.73 7.06
CA ASP A 259 -1.38 -12.04 5.80
C ASP A 259 -2.34 -12.84 4.92
N ASP A 260 -2.25 -14.17 4.89
CA ASP A 260 -3.19 -15.04 4.16
C ASP A 260 -4.57 -15.04 4.80
N ILE A 261 -4.62 -15.10 6.14
CA ILE A 261 -5.87 -15.00 6.92
C ILE A 261 -6.56 -13.68 6.59
N MET A 262 -5.84 -12.56 6.68
CA MET A 262 -6.42 -11.24 6.45
C MET A 262 -6.78 -10.99 4.98
N ASN A 263 -5.97 -11.43 4.02
CA ASN A 263 -6.32 -11.38 2.60
C ASN A 263 -7.64 -12.12 2.34
N GLY A 264 -7.76 -13.37 2.81
CA GLY A 264 -8.97 -14.16 2.60
C GLY A 264 -10.19 -13.62 3.35
N ILE A 265 -10.03 -13.00 4.51
CA ILE A 265 -11.13 -12.28 5.19
C ILE A 265 -11.56 -11.08 4.35
N MET A 266 -10.62 -10.23 3.94
CA MET A 266 -10.90 -9.00 3.20
C MET A 266 -11.57 -9.28 1.86
N ASP A 267 -11.12 -10.31 1.14
CA ASP A 267 -11.75 -10.80 -0.09
C ASP A 267 -13.22 -11.20 0.13
N LYS A 268 -13.51 -11.99 1.17
CA LYS A 268 -14.88 -12.42 1.52
C LYS A 268 -15.79 -11.31 2.03
N LEU A 269 -15.20 -10.25 2.57
CA LEU A 269 -15.91 -9.03 2.92
C LEU A 269 -16.12 -8.12 1.70
N GLY A 270 -15.43 -8.36 0.57
CA GLY A 270 -15.44 -7.48 -0.59
C GLY A 270 -14.74 -6.15 -0.33
N ILE A 271 -13.76 -6.12 0.59
CA ILE A 271 -13.08 -4.90 1.01
C ILE A 271 -11.64 -4.92 0.48
N PRO A 272 -11.24 -4.00 -0.39
CA PRO A 272 -9.87 -3.94 -0.87
C PRO A 272 -8.91 -3.48 0.23
N ILE A 273 -7.72 -4.08 0.29
CA ILE A 273 -6.66 -3.66 1.21
C ILE A 273 -5.91 -2.47 0.60
N PRO A 274 -5.86 -1.31 1.28
CA PRO A 274 -5.17 -0.14 0.75
C PRO A 274 -3.66 -0.37 0.68
N GLN A 275 -3.02 0.20 -0.34
CA GLN A 275 -1.56 0.27 -0.38
C GLN A 275 -1.06 1.23 0.69
N TRP A 276 0.04 0.86 1.35
CA TRP A 276 0.67 1.73 2.34
C TRP A 276 1.40 2.89 1.67
N GLU A 277 1.21 4.09 2.24
CA GLU A 277 1.98 5.29 1.91
C GLU A 277 2.46 5.93 3.20
N LEU A 278 3.68 6.46 3.16
CA LEU A 278 4.24 7.22 4.26
C LEU A 278 3.52 8.56 4.36
N HIS A 279 2.78 8.76 5.44
CA HIS A 279 2.06 10.01 5.71
C HIS A 279 2.83 10.89 6.70
N ARG A 280 3.17 12.11 6.29
CA ARG A 280 3.81 13.12 7.13
C ARG A 280 2.92 14.35 7.24
N ARG A 281 2.77 14.90 8.45
CA ARG A 281 2.14 16.20 8.67
C ARG A 281 3.21 17.19 9.07
N ILE A 282 3.26 18.32 8.38
CA ILE A 282 4.18 19.42 8.68
C ILE A 282 3.37 20.69 8.89
N ARG A 283 3.89 21.59 9.72
CA ARG A 283 3.38 22.94 9.88
C ARG A 283 4.47 23.94 9.61
N ILE A 284 4.15 24.90 8.75
CA ILE A 284 4.96 26.08 8.51
C ILE A 284 4.22 27.32 9.00
N VAL A 285 4.93 28.17 9.73
CA VAL A 285 4.43 29.45 10.24
C VAL A 285 5.39 30.53 9.75
N ILE A 286 4.83 31.55 9.09
CA ILE A 286 5.55 32.75 8.67
C ILE A 286 4.90 33.91 9.43
N GLN A 287 5.71 34.65 10.18
CA GLN A 287 5.29 35.83 10.96
C GLN A 287 6.32 36.93 10.79
N SER A 288 5.99 37.92 9.98
CA SER A 288 6.86 39.01 9.55
C SER A 288 8.16 38.50 8.92
N ASN A 289 9.25 38.45 9.68
CA ASN A 289 10.55 37.92 9.26
C ASN A 289 10.92 36.59 9.95
N HIS A 290 10.01 36.00 10.71
CA HIS A 290 10.22 34.75 11.43
C HIS A 290 9.57 33.57 10.71
N ILE A 291 10.32 32.49 10.53
CA ILE A 291 9.85 31.24 9.92
C ILE A 291 10.02 30.12 10.95
N THR A 292 8.96 29.36 11.17
CA THR A 292 9.00 28.12 11.94
C THR A 292 8.52 26.96 11.08
N LEU A 293 9.28 25.86 11.08
CA LEU A 293 8.88 24.60 10.48
C LEU A 293 8.91 23.49 11.52
N SER A 294 7.84 22.71 11.60
CA SER A 294 7.72 21.59 12.53
C SER A 294 7.02 20.41 11.89
N GLY A 295 7.48 19.19 12.21
CA GLY A 295 6.69 17.98 12.02
C GLY A 295 5.64 17.86 13.12
N LEU A 296 4.49 17.31 12.78
CA LEU A 296 3.36 17.12 13.68
C LEU A 296 2.89 15.67 13.69
N ASP A 297 2.33 15.27 14.83
CA ASP A 297 1.57 14.03 14.94
C ASP A 297 0.37 14.04 13.97
N LEU A 298 0.06 12.87 13.42
CA LEU A 298 -1.00 12.73 12.40
C LEU A 298 -2.39 12.91 13.02
N ASP A 299 -2.59 12.43 14.24
CA ASP A 299 -3.90 12.43 14.91
C ASP A 299 -4.04 13.55 15.94
N GLN A 300 -2.95 13.87 16.64
CA GLN A 300 -2.97 14.79 17.77
C GLN A 300 -2.58 16.19 17.34
N GLU A 301 -3.43 17.16 17.68
CA GLU A 301 -3.15 18.55 17.36
C GLU A 301 -2.01 19.11 18.21
N ASN A 302 -1.12 19.87 17.57
CA ASN A 302 -0.02 20.60 18.23
C ASN A 302 0.98 19.70 18.98
N ILE A 303 1.04 18.40 18.68
CA ILE A 303 2.07 17.49 19.20
C ILE A 303 3.23 17.42 18.20
N PRO A 304 4.44 17.88 18.56
CA PRO A 304 5.59 17.82 17.67
C PRO A 304 6.02 16.39 17.36
N TYR A 305 6.22 16.10 16.08
CA TYR A 305 6.82 14.86 15.57
C TYR A 305 8.16 15.20 14.93
N SER A 306 9.21 14.46 15.29
CA SER A 306 10.54 14.69 14.71
C SER A 306 10.71 13.97 13.39
N LEU A 307 10.83 14.72 12.30
CA LEU A 307 10.82 14.22 10.91
C LEU A 307 12.12 14.48 10.16
N PHE A 308 12.81 15.59 10.48
CA PHE A 308 13.84 16.11 9.60
C PHE A 308 15.25 15.77 10.10
N THR A 309 16.14 15.50 9.15
CA THR A 309 17.60 15.44 9.36
C THR A 309 18.24 16.77 8.96
N GLN A 310 17.69 17.43 7.96
CA GLN A 310 18.12 18.73 7.47
C GLN A 310 16.94 19.49 6.86
N VAL A 311 16.93 20.81 7.03
CA VAL A 311 16.01 21.71 6.33
C VAL A 311 16.78 22.90 5.78
N MET A 312 16.45 23.31 4.57
CA MET A 312 17.00 24.51 3.95
C MET A 312 15.88 25.49 3.63
N PHE A 313 16.05 26.74 4.05
CA PHE A 313 15.20 27.84 3.64
C PHE A 313 15.91 28.64 2.57
N SER A 314 15.23 28.95 1.47
CA SER A 314 15.68 29.85 0.42
C SER A 314 14.56 30.84 0.13
N LEU A 315 14.85 32.13 0.25
CA LEU A 315 13.91 33.21 -0.09
C LEU A 315 14.29 33.74 -1.48
N ARG A 316 13.31 33.85 -2.37
CA ARG A 316 13.53 34.31 -3.75
C ARG A 316 12.59 35.44 -4.11
N SER A 317 13.10 36.40 -4.89
CA SER A 317 12.32 37.42 -5.59
C SER A 317 12.41 37.13 -7.08
N GLY A 318 11.37 36.52 -7.66
CA GLY A 318 11.44 35.96 -9.01
C GLY A 318 12.45 34.80 -9.08
N THR A 319 13.47 34.93 -9.92
CA THR A 319 14.54 33.92 -10.08
C THR A 319 15.74 34.14 -9.17
N SER A 320 15.86 35.32 -8.55
CA SER A 320 17.01 35.68 -7.72
C SER A 320 16.82 35.22 -6.28
N GLU A 321 17.79 34.46 -5.77
CA GLU A 321 17.88 34.08 -4.35
C GLU A 321 18.42 35.26 -3.53
N VAL A 322 17.67 35.70 -2.53
CA VAL A 322 18.02 36.83 -1.67
C VAL A 322 18.50 36.38 -0.28
N TYR A 323 18.18 35.15 0.10
CA TYR A 323 18.57 34.55 1.37
C TYR A 323 18.56 33.03 1.25
N SER A 324 19.52 32.37 1.90
CA SER A 324 19.54 30.92 2.04
C SER A 324 20.17 30.52 3.38
N SER A 325 19.63 29.50 4.03
CA SER A 325 20.19 28.94 5.26
C SER A 325 19.86 27.47 5.41
N LYS A 326 20.71 26.76 6.16
CA LYS A 326 20.65 25.32 6.40
C LYS A 326 20.57 25.04 7.89
N PHE A 327 19.63 24.19 8.27
CA PHE A 327 19.35 23.76 9.64
C PHE A 327 19.49 22.26 9.75
N LEU A 328 20.13 21.78 10.83
CA LEU A 328 20.44 20.36 11.05
C LEU A 328 19.78 19.78 12.30
N LYS A 329 19.07 20.59 13.08
CA LYS A 329 18.44 20.17 14.34
C LYS A 329 17.08 20.83 14.51
N GLU A 330 16.08 20.04 14.88
CA GLU A 330 14.77 20.53 15.28
C GLU A 330 14.78 21.07 16.73
N PRO A 331 13.92 22.06 17.07
CA PRO A 331 12.93 22.71 16.22
C PRO A 331 13.56 23.71 15.25
N ILE A 332 12.99 23.82 14.05
CA ILE A 332 13.47 24.75 13.04
C ILE A 332 12.69 26.06 13.20
N SER A 333 13.33 27.06 13.79
CA SER A 333 12.79 28.41 13.92
C SER A 333 13.89 29.40 13.59
N HIS A 334 13.62 30.34 12.71
CA HIS A 334 14.63 31.27 12.22
C HIS A 334 14.06 32.65 11.93
N GLN A 335 14.79 33.67 12.33
CA GLN A 335 14.49 35.06 12.03
C GLN A 335 15.41 35.56 10.92
N ILE A 336 14.85 35.88 9.76
CA ILE A 336 15.57 36.48 8.63
C ILE A 336 15.92 37.93 8.98
N ASN A 337 17.14 38.37 8.67
CA ASN A 337 17.52 39.78 8.84
C ASN A 337 16.57 40.68 8.02
N PRO A 338 15.83 41.62 8.64
CA PRO A 338 14.91 42.51 7.93
C PRO A 338 15.54 43.26 6.75
N MET A 339 16.84 43.58 6.83
CA MET A 339 17.55 44.29 5.75
C MET A 339 17.65 43.49 4.44
N LEU A 340 17.53 42.16 4.50
CA LEU A 340 17.56 41.29 3.32
C LEU A 340 16.20 41.25 2.59
N ILE A 341 15.13 41.69 3.27
CA ILE A 341 13.77 41.72 2.75
C ILE A 341 13.49 43.19 2.40
N LYS A 342 13.62 43.55 1.13
CA LYS A 342 13.35 44.92 0.67
C LYS A 342 11.85 45.15 0.73
N GLN A 343 11.40 46.07 1.58
CA GLN A 343 10.07 46.65 1.45
C GLN A 343 10.12 47.74 0.37
N PRO A 344 9.52 47.45 -0.78
CA PRO A 344 8.28 48.11 -1.13
C PRO A 344 7.16 47.10 -1.39
N SER A 345 5.92 47.57 -1.29
CA SER A 345 4.65 46.85 -1.43
C SER A 345 4.44 46.07 -2.73
N SER A 346 5.39 46.10 -3.68
CA SER A 346 5.31 45.45 -4.99
C SER A 346 6.19 44.20 -5.16
N ILE A 347 7.15 43.93 -4.26
CA ILE A 347 8.04 42.76 -4.38
C ILE A 347 7.45 41.58 -3.62
N LEU A 348 7.00 40.57 -4.35
CA LEU A 348 6.55 39.29 -3.81
C LEU A 348 7.74 38.36 -3.63
N TYR A 349 7.97 37.93 -2.40
CA TYR A 349 8.96 36.92 -2.09
C TYR A 349 8.31 35.53 -2.01
N ASP A 350 9.00 34.52 -2.53
CA ASP A 350 8.63 33.11 -2.39
C ASP A 350 9.63 32.42 -1.44
N LEU A 351 9.11 31.72 -0.43
CA LEU A 351 9.87 30.85 0.45
C LEU A 351 9.91 29.43 -0.13
N TYR A 352 11.11 28.96 -0.41
CA TYR A 352 11.42 27.57 -0.74
C TYR A 352 11.95 26.89 0.51
N THR A 353 11.29 25.80 0.92
CA THR A 353 11.65 24.99 2.08
C THR A 353 11.98 23.58 1.61
N GLU A 354 13.27 23.28 1.46
CA GLU A 354 13.75 21.94 1.14
C GLU A 354 13.92 21.12 2.42
N MET A 355 13.21 20.00 2.51
CA MET A 355 13.17 19.12 3.67
C MET A 355 13.84 17.79 3.35
N HIS A 356 14.81 17.41 4.17
CA HIS A 356 15.44 16.09 4.16
C HIS A 356 14.91 15.30 5.35
N PHE A 357 14.33 14.14 5.07
CA PHE A 357 13.72 13.27 6.08
C PHE A 357 14.74 12.27 6.65
N GLN A 358 14.30 11.41 7.57
CA GLN A 358 15.14 10.37 8.17
C GLN A 358 15.55 9.25 7.20
N GLY A 359 14.94 9.19 6.01
CA GLY A 359 15.39 8.33 4.91
C GLY A 359 15.14 6.84 5.16
N HIS A 360 14.21 6.48 6.06
CA HIS A 360 13.89 5.10 6.39
C HIS A 360 13.36 4.28 5.20
N TYR A 361 12.78 4.97 4.22
CA TYR A 361 12.13 4.39 3.05
C TYR A 361 12.74 4.92 1.74
N ASN A 362 13.94 5.49 1.79
CA ASN A 362 14.59 6.20 0.68
C ASN A 362 13.79 7.42 0.21
N GLU A 363 13.18 8.15 1.14
CA GLU A 363 12.52 9.42 0.87
C GLU A 363 13.48 10.41 0.19
N PRO A 364 13.17 10.90 -1.03
CA PRO A 364 13.94 12.00 -1.61
C PRO A 364 13.62 13.30 -0.86
N PRO A 365 14.52 14.30 -0.90
CA PRO A 365 14.21 15.63 -0.38
C PRO A 365 12.94 16.20 -1.01
N TYR A 366 12.14 16.93 -0.22
CA TYR A 366 10.92 17.57 -0.70
C TYR A 366 11.03 19.08 -0.56
N THR A 367 10.81 19.82 -1.65
CA THR A 367 10.85 21.28 -1.66
C THR A 367 9.44 21.86 -1.73
N LEU A 368 9.03 22.51 -0.65
CA LEU A 368 7.79 23.25 -0.57
C LEU A 368 8.02 24.70 -1.00
N LYS A 369 7.17 25.21 -1.90
CA LYS A 369 7.13 26.62 -2.29
C LYS A 369 5.88 27.27 -1.71
N LEU A 370 6.04 28.37 -0.96
CA LEU A 370 4.94 29.19 -0.47
C LEU A 370 5.24 30.69 -0.65
N PRO A 371 4.21 31.53 -0.84
CA PRO A 371 4.41 32.98 -0.76
C PRO A 371 4.91 33.35 0.63
N PHE A 372 5.90 34.22 0.72
CA PHE A 372 6.45 34.70 1.99
C PHE A 372 5.58 35.84 2.54
N VAL A 373 4.43 35.45 3.09
CA VAL A 373 3.45 36.33 3.74
C VAL A 373 3.03 35.72 5.08
N ASP A 374 2.54 36.55 6.00
CA ASP A 374 2.09 36.10 7.31
C ASP A 374 0.99 35.05 7.16
N GLN A 375 1.31 33.82 7.58
CA GLN A 375 0.42 32.69 7.44
C GLN A 375 0.85 31.53 8.35
N GLN A 376 -0.11 30.66 8.63
CA GLN A 376 0.13 29.35 9.22
C GLN A 376 -0.54 28.30 8.34
N GLN A 377 0.20 27.26 7.97
CA GLN A 377 -0.32 26.20 7.12
C GLN A 377 0.13 24.82 7.59
N ASP A 378 -0.84 23.92 7.69
CA ASP A 378 -0.62 22.49 7.88
C ASP A 378 -0.65 21.81 6.51
N ILE A 379 0.37 21.00 6.24
CA ILE A 379 0.55 20.32 4.96
C ILE A 379 0.72 18.84 5.25
N HIS A 380 -0.05 18.03 4.53
CA HIS A 380 0.06 16.58 4.59
C HIS A 380 0.79 16.09 3.34
N LEU A 381 1.92 15.43 3.55
CA LEU A 381 2.74 14.81 2.51
C LEU A 381 2.53 13.29 2.53
N PHE A 382 2.43 12.69 1.36
CA PHE A 382 2.28 11.26 1.16
C PHE A 382 3.40 10.78 0.26
N TYR A 383 4.15 9.76 0.67
CA TYR A 383 5.22 9.17 -0.12
C TYR A 383 4.98 7.70 -0.35
N ASN A 384 5.08 7.29 -1.61
CA ASN A 384 4.99 5.89 -1.99
C ASN A 384 6.41 5.32 -2.20
N PRO A 385 6.89 4.39 -1.35
CA PRO A 385 8.24 3.85 -1.46
C PRO A 385 8.51 3.04 -2.73
N LYS A 386 7.46 2.51 -3.37
CA LYS A 386 7.60 1.73 -4.61
C LYS A 386 7.84 2.63 -5.80
N THR A 387 7.06 3.72 -5.93
CA THR A 387 7.19 4.65 -7.05
C THR A 387 8.19 5.78 -6.77
N ARG A 388 8.57 5.97 -5.50
CA ARG A 388 9.42 7.07 -5.00
C ARG A 388 8.86 8.47 -5.25
N ILE A 389 7.54 8.58 -5.34
CA ILE A 389 6.85 9.84 -5.61
C ILE A 389 6.24 10.42 -4.33
N TRP A 390 6.43 11.73 -4.13
CA TRP A 390 5.70 12.53 -3.16
C TRP A 390 4.39 13.07 -3.76
N ARG A 391 3.33 13.06 -2.95
CA ARG A 391 2.07 13.81 -3.16
C ARG A 391 1.81 14.67 -1.93
N TYR A 392 1.01 15.72 -2.07
CA TYR A 392 0.62 16.55 -0.93
C TYR A 392 -0.81 17.07 -1.03
N HIS A 393 -1.41 17.34 0.12
CA HIS A 393 -2.74 17.94 0.22
C HIS A 393 -2.74 19.08 1.24
N LEU A 394 -3.39 20.19 0.86
CA LEU A 394 -3.54 21.39 1.70
C LEU A 394 -4.71 21.29 2.71
N ARG A 395 -5.62 20.33 2.52
CA ARG A 395 -6.81 20.12 3.38
C ARG A 395 -7.14 18.64 3.50
N TYR A 396 -6.55 17.96 4.48
CA TYR A 396 -6.70 16.51 4.66
C TYR A 396 -8.15 16.09 5.02
N TRP A 397 -8.94 16.96 5.67
CA TRP A 397 -10.33 16.64 6.04
C TRP A 397 -11.31 16.57 4.86
N GLU A 398 -10.97 17.15 3.69
CA GLU A 398 -11.82 17.10 2.49
C GLU A 398 -11.71 15.75 1.76
N LEU A 399 -10.59 15.03 1.91
CA LEU A 399 -10.39 13.68 1.35
C LEU A 399 -11.37 12.63 1.91
N ASN A 400 -11.87 12.83 3.13
CA ASN A 400 -12.78 11.90 3.79
C ASN A 400 -14.25 12.12 3.44
N LYS A 401 -14.60 13.13 2.62
CA LYS A 401 -16.01 13.50 2.40
C LYS A 401 -16.60 13.18 1.02
N HIS A 402 -15.94 13.38 -0.13
CA HIS A 402 -16.40 12.88 -1.44
C HIS A 402 -15.40 13.23 -2.55
N ASN A 403 -15.30 12.35 -3.56
CA ASN A 403 -14.70 12.47 -4.91
C ASN A 403 -13.32 13.15 -5.10
N ARG A 404 -12.40 12.30 -5.57
CA ARG A 404 -11.01 12.56 -5.97
C ARG A 404 -10.91 13.69 -7.01
N LYS A 405 -10.38 14.84 -6.59
CA LYS A 405 -9.66 15.78 -7.48
C LYS A 405 -8.30 16.04 -6.84
N ASP A 406 -7.37 15.13 -7.10
CA ASP A 406 -5.97 15.27 -6.68
C ASP A 406 -5.31 16.43 -7.44
N LYS A 407 -4.72 17.38 -6.71
CA LYS A 407 -3.86 18.40 -7.31
C LYS A 407 -2.44 17.84 -7.42
N TYR A 408 -2.08 17.40 -8.62
CA TYR A 408 -0.69 17.05 -8.94
C TYR A 408 0.11 18.33 -9.18
N ILE A 409 1.14 18.59 -8.36
CA ILE A 409 2.23 19.48 -8.77
C ILE A 409 3.42 18.61 -9.13
N ARG A 410 3.65 18.47 -10.44
CA ARG A 410 5.00 18.23 -10.97
C ARG A 410 5.65 19.59 -11.15
N MET A 411 6.73 19.92 -10.43
CA MET A 411 7.68 20.93 -10.92
C MET A 411 9.08 20.75 -10.33
N GLY A 412 10.08 20.91 -11.22
CA GLY A 412 11.40 21.40 -10.85
C GLY A 412 12.46 20.36 -10.51
N ALA A 413 12.46 19.19 -11.15
CA ALA A 413 13.66 18.37 -11.19
C ALA A 413 14.76 19.18 -11.87
N LYS A 414 15.79 19.62 -11.13
CA LYS A 414 17.12 19.81 -11.72
C LYS A 414 17.42 18.49 -12.41
N SER A 415 17.36 18.48 -13.75
CA SER A 415 17.64 17.37 -14.66
C SER A 415 17.99 16.07 -13.93
N VAL A 416 16.95 15.35 -13.47
CA VAL A 416 17.13 13.94 -13.14
C VAL A 416 17.42 13.34 -14.50
N LYS A 417 18.68 12.90 -14.71
CA LYS A 417 19.01 12.11 -15.89
C LYS A 417 17.94 11.01 -15.98
N PRO A 418 17.30 10.82 -17.15
CA PRO A 418 16.42 9.68 -17.35
C PRO A 418 17.15 8.43 -16.85
N VAL A 419 16.48 7.57 -16.10
CA VAL A 419 17.06 6.30 -15.67
C VAL A 419 17.38 5.54 -16.95
N GLU A 420 18.65 5.57 -17.37
CA GLU A 420 19.16 4.77 -18.47
C GLU A 420 18.87 3.30 -18.16
N LEU A 421 18.39 2.55 -19.15
CA LEU A 421 18.22 1.11 -19.00
C LEU A 421 19.58 0.53 -18.61
N SER A 422 19.62 -0.23 -17.52
CA SER A 422 20.85 -0.93 -17.16
C SER A 422 21.12 -2.04 -18.19
N ALA A 423 22.38 -2.46 -18.34
CA ALA A 423 22.71 -3.58 -19.23
C ALA A 423 21.91 -4.86 -18.90
N GLU A 424 21.56 -5.05 -17.62
CA GLU A 424 20.70 -6.14 -17.14
C GLU A 424 19.24 -5.99 -17.60
N ASP A 425 18.71 -4.76 -17.67
CA ASP A 425 17.37 -4.49 -18.19
C ASP A 425 17.32 -4.69 -19.71
N ILE A 426 18.35 -4.24 -20.43
CA ILE A 426 18.46 -4.43 -21.88
C ILE A 426 18.58 -5.91 -22.23
N GLU A 427 19.40 -6.66 -21.48
CA GLU A 427 19.56 -8.10 -21.67
C GLU A 427 18.27 -8.86 -21.30
N PHE A 428 17.57 -8.44 -20.24
CA PHE A 428 16.28 -9.01 -19.87
C PHE A 428 15.21 -8.76 -20.93
N ILE A 429 15.12 -7.52 -21.44
CA ILE A 429 14.18 -7.13 -22.48
C ILE A 429 14.52 -7.83 -23.80
N SER A 430 15.79 -7.85 -24.19
CA SER A 430 16.29 -8.57 -25.37
C SER A 430 15.96 -10.06 -25.28
N ARG A 431 16.19 -10.69 -24.11
CA ARG A 431 15.89 -12.12 -23.90
C ARG A 431 14.40 -12.44 -23.91
N LYS A 432 13.54 -11.52 -23.48
CA LYS A 432 12.08 -11.69 -23.44
C LYS A 432 11.38 -11.28 -24.74
N SER A 433 11.94 -10.32 -25.49
CA SER A 433 11.38 -9.80 -26.75
C SER A 433 12.02 -10.41 -28.00
N LYS A 434 13.15 -11.12 -27.87
CA LYS A 434 14.01 -11.62 -28.95
C LYS A 434 14.59 -10.55 -29.88
N LEU A 435 14.51 -9.28 -29.51
CA LEU A 435 15.22 -8.18 -30.18
C LEU A 435 16.69 -8.19 -29.77
N ASP A 436 17.58 -7.79 -30.67
CA ASP A 436 18.96 -7.55 -30.31
C ASP A 436 19.08 -6.31 -29.39
N PRO A 437 20.09 -6.25 -28.51
CA PRO A 437 20.27 -5.15 -27.57
C PRO A 437 20.33 -3.75 -28.22
N GLU A 438 20.89 -3.63 -29.43
CA GLU A 438 21.02 -2.37 -30.16
C GLU A 438 19.65 -1.85 -30.60
N SER A 439 18.79 -2.73 -31.11
CA SER A 439 17.40 -2.42 -31.42
C SER A 439 16.64 -1.97 -30.17
N VAL A 440 16.83 -2.62 -29.02
CA VAL A 440 16.16 -2.24 -27.76
C VAL A 440 16.55 -0.82 -27.32
N GLU A 441 17.81 -0.44 -27.48
CA GLU A 441 18.29 0.92 -27.19
C GLU A 441 17.74 1.97 -28.16
N GLU A 442 17.72 1.68 -29.47
CA GLU A 442 17.21 2.61 -30.47
C GLU A 442 15.72 2.93 -30.27
N TRP A 443 14.94 1.90 -29.92
CA TRP A 443 13.52 2.04 -29.59
C TRP A 443 13.28 2.81 -28.29
N TYR A 444 14.12 2.58 -27.28
CA TYR A 444 14.07 3.30 -26.02
C TYR A 444 14.37 4.79 -26.18
N GLU A 445 15.33 5.16 -27.03
CA GLU A 445 15.65 6.56 -27.33
C GLU A 445 14.54 7.25 -28.15
N LYS A 446 13.92 6.56 -29.12
CA LYS A 446 12.75 7.08 -29.85
C LYS A 446 11.55 7.30 -28.94
N LEU A 447 11.30 6.39 -27.99
CA LEU A 447 10.20 6.51 -27.04
C LEU A 447 10.45 7.59 -25.98
N LYS A 448 11.69 7.78 -25.51
CA LYS A 448 12.10 8.93 -24.69
C LYS A 448 11.82 10.26 -25.39
N ALA A 449 12.16 10.34 -26.68
CA ALA A 449 11.97 11.55 -27.47
C ALA A 449 10.47 11.86 -27.67
N ALA A 450 9.64 10.82 -27.85
CA ALA A 450 8.20 10.97 -28.03
C ALA A 450 7.44 11.22 -26.72
N CYS A 451 7.88 10.66 -25.59
CA CYS A 451 7.16 10.67 -24.31
C CYS A 451 8.02 11.09 -23.10
N PRO A 452 8.48 12.36 -23.00
CA PRO A 452 9.36 12.83 -21.93
C PRO A 452 8.73 12.88 -20.51
N LYS A 453 7.43 12.55 -20.38
CA LYS A 453 6.64 12.67 -19.15
C LYS A 453 6.27 11.31 -18.51
N GLY A 454 6.58 10.17 -19.13
CA GLY A 454 6.41 8.82 -18.57
C GLY A 454 4.97 8.31 -18.42
N THR A 455 3.99 8.88 -19.13
CA THR A 455 2.59 8.42 -19.23
C THR A 455 2.11 8.68 -20.66
N ILE A 456 1.32 7.79 -21.25
CA ILE A 456 0.85 7.93 -22.65
C ILE A 456 -0.59 8.45 -22.63
N GLU A 457 -0.77 9.73 -22.95
CA GLU A 457 -2.09 10.29 -23.20
C GLU A 457 -2.50 10.04 -24.65
N LYS A 458 -3.81 10.08 -24.93
CA LYS A 458 -4.37 9.81 -26.26
C LYS A 458 -3.76 10.68 -27.38
N ILE A 459 -3.36 11.91 -27.02
CA ILE A 459 -2.69 12.86 -27.91
C ILE A 459 -1.24 12.45 -28.22
N ASP A 460 -0.60 11.69 -27.34
CA ASP A 460 0.77 11.19 -27.50
C ASP A 460 0.80 9.97 -28.45
N THR A 461 -0.19 9.07 -28.35
CA THR A 461 -0.39 7.96 -29.32
C THR A 461 -0.62 8.48 -30.74
N LYS A 462 -1.44 9.53 -30.88
CA LYS A 462 -1.69 10.20 -32.17
C LYS A 462 -0.43 10.85 -32.74
N ARG A 463 0.40 11.49 -31.90
CA ARG A 463 1.69 12.06 -32.32
C ARG A 463 2.70 11.00 -32.73
N PHE A 464 2.74 9.89 -32.01
CA PHE A 464 3.58 8.74 -32.33
C PHE A 464 3.20 8.13 -33.69
N LEU A 465 1.91 7.85 -33.92
CA LEU A 465 1.42 7.30 -35.19
C LEU A 465 1.69 8.22 -36.39
N LYS A 466 1.53 9.54 -36.23
CA LYS A 466 1.90 10.52 -37.26
C LYS A 466 3.40 10.53 -37.61
N ALA A 467 4.26 10.09 -36.70
CA ALA A 467 5.70 10.04 -36.93
C ALA A 467 6.18 8.74 -37.59
N ILE A 468 5.36 7.69 -37.60
CA ILE A 468 5.73 6.35 -38.09
C ILE A 468 4.90 5.85 -39.28
N VAL A 469 3.71 6.42 -39.52
CA VAL A 469 2.86 6.11 -40.68
C VAL A 469 3.19 7.06 -41.83
N HIS A 470 3.45 6.52 -43.03
CA HIS A 470 3.85 7.30 -44.22
C HIS A 470 2.82 8.40 -44.60
N GLU A 471 3.31 9.52 -45.12
CA GLU A 471 2.57 10.76 -45.51
C GLU A 471 1.35 10.60 -46.45
N LYS A 472 1.03 9.38 -46.92
CA LYS A 472 -0.10 9.13 -47.84
C LYS A 472 -1.41 8.75 -47.16
N GLU A 473 -1.43 8.50 -45.85
CA GLU A 473 -2.64 8.17 -45.10
C GLU A 473 -3.43 9.43 -44.68
N LYS A 474 -4.76 9.38 -44.77
CA LYS A 474 -5.62 10.51 -44.39
C LYS A 474 -5.62 10.69 -42.87
N GLU A 475 -5.61 11.93 -42.41
CA GLU A 475 -5.53 12.28 -40.98
C GLU A 475 -6.67 11.69 -40.13
N GLU A 476 -7.84 11.50 -40.75
CA GLU A 476 -8.99 10.85 -40.12
C GLU A 476 -8.77 9.35 -39.87
N THR A 477 -7.96 8.67 -40.69
CA THR A 477 -7.57 7.26 -40.51
C THR A 477 -6.59 7.12 -39.35
N ILE A 478 -5.62 8.03 -39.24
CA ILE A 478 -4.64 8.07 -38.14
C ILE A 478 -5.34 8.32 -36.80
N ASP A 479 -6.36 9.19 -36.79
CA ASP A 479 -7.15 9.46 -35.59
C ASP A 479 -7.97 8.24 -35.15
N LYS A 480 -8.59 7.53 -36.10
CA LYS A 480 -9.32 6.29 -35.79
C LYS A 480 -8.39 5.21 -35.25
N LEU A 481 -7.20 5.05 -35.82
CA LEU A 481 -6.20 4.09 -35.38
C LEU A 481 -5.61 4.44 -33.99
N ALA A 482 -5.35 5.73 -33.74
CA ALA A 482 -4.89 6.20 -32.43
C ALA A 482 -5.95 5.97 -31.34
N ASP A 483 -7.21 6.22 -31.67
CA ASP A 483 -8.37 5.98 -30.81
C ASP A 483 -8.53 4.50 -30.48
N GLU A 484 -8.22 3.63 -31.42
CA GLU A 484 -8.33 2.18 -31.30
C GLU A 484 -7.22 1.58 -30.45
N ILE A 485 -5.96 1.96 -30.70
CA ILE A 485 -4.82 1.60 -29.85
C ILE A 485 -5.01 2.15 -28.44
N HIS A 486 -5.52 3.36 -28.27
CA HIS A 486 -5.73 3.89 -26.91
C HIS A 486 -6.79 3.10 -26.14
N ARG A 487 -7.89 2.70 -26.80
CA ARG A 487 -8.95 1.88 -26.18
C ARG A 487 -8.53 0.44 -25.90
N SER A 488 -7.71 -0.16 -26.74
CA SER A 488 -7.31 -1.57 -26.56
C SER A 488 -6.28 -1.76 -25.45
N PHE A 489 -5.54 -0.72 -25.10
CA PHE A 489 -4.56 -0.73 -24.01
C PHE A 489 -5.13 -0.19 -22.69
N ASP A 490 -6.11 0.74 -22.74
CA ASP A 490 -6.85 1.24 -21.56
C ASP A 490 -7.83 0.19 -21.03
N THR A 491 -7.24 -0.79 -20.31
CA THR A 491 -7.94 -2.00 -19.86
C THR A 491 -8.88 -1.70 -18.68
N ASN A 492 -8.63 -0.61 -17.96
CA ASN A 492 -9.41 -0.19 -16.81
C ASN A 492 -10.45 0.93 -17.12
N HIS A 493 -10.46 1.43 -18.36
CA HIS A 493 -11.37 2.44 -18.90
C HIS A 493 -11.34 3.78 -18.14
N ASP A 494 -10.19 4.18 -17.60
CA ASP A 494 -10.00 5.47 -16.94
C ASP A 494 -9.67 6.61 -17.92
N GLY A 495 -9.54 6.31 -19.21
CA GLY A 495 -9.23 7.24 -20.28
C GLY A 495 -7.74 7.48 -20.51
N LYS A 496 -6.85 6.78 -19.79
CA LYS A 496 -5.39 6.87 -19.88
C LYS A 496 -4.79 5.47 -20.05
N VAL A 497 -3.60 5.40 -20.66
CA VAL A 497 -2.85 4.14 -20.74
C VAL A 497 -1.62 4.29 -19.86
N ASP A 498 -1.59 3.58 -18.74
CA ASP A 498 -0.44 3.60 -17.84
C ASP A 498 0.71 2.73 -18.34
N TRP A 499 1.87 2.83 -17.69
CA TRP A 499 3.08 2.13 -18.13
C TRP A 499 2.94 0.60 -18.09
N ARG A 500 2.07 0.08 -17.21
CA ARG A 500 1.79 -1.35 -17.09
C ARG A 500 0.84 -1.79 -18.20
N GLU A 501 -0.20 -1.02 -18.48
CA GLU A 501 -1.13 -1.25 -19.59
C GLU A 501 -0.43 -1.18 -20.95
N PHE A 502 0.49 -0.23 -21.13
CA PHE A 502 1.33 -0.12 -22.32
C PHE A 502 2.29 -1.30 -22.47
N LEU A 503 3.05 -1.64 -21.42
CA LEU A 503 3.99 -2.77 -21.46
C LEU A 503 3.30 -4.13 -21.63
N ILE A 504 2.10 -4.29 -21.08
CA ILE A 504 1.30 -5.51 -21.24
C ILE A 504 0.75 -5.59 -22.66
N GLY A 505 0.12 -4.53 -23.19
CA GLY A 505 -0.36 -4.56 -24.57
C GLY A 505 0.77 -4.68 -25.60
N PHE A 506 1.95 -4.10 -25.33
CA PHE A 506 3.14 -4.20 -26.18
C PHE A 506 3.78 -5.60 -26.12
N ALA A 507 3.81 -6.24 -24.94
CA ALA A 507 4.24 -7.63 -24.81
C ALA A 507 3.29 -8.60 -25.53
N LEU A 508 1.98 -8.29 -25.54
CA LEU A 508 0.95 -9.11 -26.16
C LEU A 508 0.92 -9.02 -27.68
N THR A 509 1.22 -7.85 -28.27
CA THR A 509 1.36 -7.70 -29.73
C THR A 509 2.65 -8.33 -30.27
N SER A 510 3.63 -8.61 -29.40
CA SER A 510 4.98 -8.98 -29.84
C SER A 510 5.34 -10.45 -29.61
N SER A 511 4.76 -11.18 -28.65
CA SER A 511 5.24 -12.55 -28.35
C SER A 511 4.37 -13.47 -27.44
N GLY A 512 3.04 -13.28 -27.33
CA GLY A 512 2.18 -14.25 -26.62
C GLY A 512 1.87 -15.52 -27.44
N SER A 513 1.59 -16.68 -26.81
CA SER A 513 1.04 -17.84 -27.54
C SER A 513 -0.39 -17.56 -28.00
N LEU A 514 -0.85 -18.15 -29.12
CA LEU A 514 -2.19 -17.91 -29.67
C LEU A 514 -3.29 -18.10 -28.61
N GLN A 515 -3.16 -19.12 -27.76
CA GLN A 515 -4.13 -19.43 -26.72
C GLN A 515 -4.18 -18.38 -25.60
N GLU A 516 -3.03 -17.78 -25.25
CA GLU A 516 -2.97 -16.68 -24.26
C GLU A 516 -3.54 -15.38 -24.82
N ARG A 517 -3.36 -15.13 -26.13
CA ARG A 517 -3.99 -14.00 -26.83
C ARG A 517 -5.51 -14.15 -26.82
N LEU A 518 -6.03 -15.35 -27.12
CA LEU A 518 -7.47 -15.61 -27.15
C LEU A 518 -8.11 -15.58 -25.74
N LYS A 519 -7.41 -16.05 -24.70
CA LYS A 519 -7.84 -15.87 -23.28
C LYS A 519 -7.92 -14.41 -22.86
N TYR A 520 -7.16 -13.53 -23.51
CA TYR A 520 -7.23 -12.10 -23.27
C TYR A 520 -8.41 -11.48 -24.02
N VAL A 521 -8.62 -11.83 -25.30
CA VAL A 521 -9.80 -11.41 -26.06
C VAL A 521 -11.09 -11.75 -25.31
N PHE A 522 -11.17 -12.94 -24.70
CA PHE A 522 -12.28 -13.32 -23.82
C PHE A 522 -12.50 -12.33 -22.66
N ARG A 523 -11.42 -11.98 -21.94
CA ARG A 523 -11.46 -11.08 -20.78
C ARG A 523 -11.84 -9.65 -21.12
N THR A 524 -11.62 -9.22 -22.37
CA THR A 524 -12.05 -7.90 -22.86
C THR A 524 -13.57 -7.81 -22.98
N TYR A 525 -14.25 -8.94 -23.24
CA TYR A 525 -15.69 -8.99 -23.44
C TYR A 525 -16.48 -9.52 -22.21
N ASP A 526 -15.83 -10.21 -21.28
CA ASP A 526 -16.32 -10.51 -19.92
C ASP A 526 -16.25 -9.23 -19.05
N HIS A 527 -17.28 -8.39 -19.19
CA HIS A 527 -17.29 -7.04 -18.64
C HIS A 527 -17.53 -7.00 -17.13
N ASN A 528 -18.17 -8.03 -16.56
CA ASN A 528 -18.39 -8.13 -15.12
C ASN A 528 -17.36 -9.03 -14.41
N HIS A 529 -16.43 -9.62 -15.16
CA HIS A 529 -15.37 -10.52 -14.69
C HIS A 529 -15.91 -11.74 -13.93
N ASP A 530 -17.08 -12.24 -14.33
CA ASP A 530 -17.70 -13.40 -13.72
C ASP A 530 -17.21 -14.74 -14.34
N GLY A 531 -16.32 -14.66 -15.34
CA GLY A 531 -15.71 -15.79 -16.00
C GLY A 531 -16.54 -16.40 -17.12
N VAL A 532 -17.67 -15.78 -17.50
CA VAL A 532 -18.50 -16.17 -18.65
C VAL A 532 -18.95 -14.94 -19.45
N ILE A 533 -19.14 -15.09 -20.76
CA ILE A 533 -19.74 -14.05 -21.60
C ILE A 533 -21.23 -14.37 -21.74
N ASN A 534 -22.08 -13.45 -21.29
CA ASN A 534 -23.54 -13.58 -21.39
C ASN A 534 -24.10 -12.90 -22.65
N LYS A 535 -25.38 -13.13 -22.94
CA LYS A 535 -26.07 -12.57 -24.12
C LYS A 535 -25.93 -11.05 -24.30
N LYS A 536 -25.96 -10.27 -23.21
CA LYS A 536 -25.82 -8.80 -23.30
C LYS A 536 -24.40 -8.39 -23.69
N GLU A 537 -23.41 -9.15 -23.25
CA GLU A 537 -21.99 -8.93 -23.58
C GLU A 537 -21.70 -9.37 -25.01
N ILE A 538 -22.31 -10.47 -25.48
CA ILE A 538 -22.28 -10.89 -26.89
C ILE A 538 -22.88 -9.79 -27.79
N ASP A 539 -24.05 -9.26 -27.46
CA ASP A 539 -24.68 -8.18 -28.25
C ASP A 539 -23.80 -6.92 -28.31
N LYS A 540 -23.06 -6.63 -27.24
CA LYS A 540 -22.13 -5.51 -27.18
C LYS A 540 -20.87 -5.79 -28.00
N MET A 541 -20.31 -7.00 -27.90
CA MET A 541 -19.18 -7.47 -28.70
C MET A 541 -19.49 -7.37 -30.20
N VAL A 542 -20.66 -7.86 -30.63
CA VAL A 542 -21.10 -7.78 -32.04
C VAL A 542 -21.26 -6.33 -32.48
N LYS A 543 -21.91 -5.48 -31.68
CA LYS A 543 -22.06 -4.04 -32.01
C LYS A 543 -20.71 -3.34 -32.17
N VAL A 544 -19.74 -3.69 -31.33
CA VAL A 544 -18.37 -3.16 -31.39
C VAL A 544 -17.70 -3.64 -32.69
N ALA A 545 -17.71 -4.94 -32.97
CA ALA A 545 -17.12 -5.52 -34.18
C ALA A 545 -17.68 -4.90 -35.49
N THR A 546 -18.99 -4.72 -35.59
CA THR A 546 -19.66 -4.08 -36.75
C THR A 546 -19.36 -2.58 -36.84
N SER A 547 -19.11 -1.90 -35.72
CA SER A 547 -18.76 -0.47 -35.71
C SER A 547 -17.32 -0.19 -36.11
N LEU A 548 -16.41 -1.14 -35.87
CA LEU A 548 -14.97 -1.02 -36.16
C LEU A 548 -14.66 -1.22 -37.65
N HIS A 549 -15.35 -2.14 -38.32
CA HIS A 549 -15.07 -2.49 -39.73
C HIS A 549 -15.94 -1.73 -40.75
N GLY A 550 -16.82 -0.84 -40.27
CA GLY A 550 -17.70 0.01 -41.08
C GLY A 550 -19.08 -0.61 -41.32
N LYS A 551 -20.14 0.17 -41.09
CA LYS A 551 -21.54 -0.29 -41.07
C LYS A 551 -22.14 -0.76 -42.42
N HIS A 552 -21.34 -0.95 -43.47
CA HIS A 552 -21.84 -1.32 -44.81
C HIS A 552 -20.87 -2.23 -45.61
N ASP A 553 -20.04 -3.03 -44.94
CA ASP A 553 -19.24 -4.08 -45.60
C ASP A 553 -19.98 -5.43 -45.52
N GLU A 554 -20.43 -5.95 -46.68
CA GLU A 554 -21.15 -7.23 -46.78
C GLU A 554 -20.34 -8.40 -46.20
N ASN A 555 -19.01 -8.32 -46.22
CA ASN A 555 -18.15 -9.36 -45.66
C ASN A 555 -18.17 -9.36 -44.12
N THR A 556 -18.19 -8.18 -43.49
CA THR A 556 -18.32 -8.03 -42.04
C THR A 556 -19.67 -8.55 -41.54
N GLU A 557 -20.78 -8.25 -42.22
CA GLU A 557 -22.10 -8.76 -41.83
C GLU A 557 -22.18 -10.30 -41.94
N ARG A 558 -21.57 -10.88 -42.98
CA ARG A 558 -21.46 -12.32 -43.15
C ARG A 558 -20.69 -13.00 -42.01
N ILE A 559 -19.56 -12.44 -41.60
CA ILE A 559 -18.71 -13.01 -40.52
C ILE A 559 -19.41 -12.87 -39.15
N VAL A 560 -20.09 -11.74 -38.92
CA VAL A 560 -20.92 -11.55 -37.72
C VAL A 560 -22.05 -12.58 -37.65
N GLU A 561 -22.68 -12.90 -38.78
CA GLU A 561 -23.73 -13.90 -38.82
C GLU A 561 -23.20 -15.32 -38.57
N GLN A 562 -22.01 -15.65 -39.08
CA GLN A 562 -21.33 -16.91 -38.76
C GLN A 562 -21.03 -17.06 -37.26
N LEU A 563 -20.61 -15.96 -36.61
CA LEU A 563 -20.41 -15.94 -35.16
C LEU A 563 -21.72 -16.19 -34.40
N ARG A 564 -22.84 -15.61 -34.83
CA ARG A 564 -24.16 -15.88 -34.22
C ARG A 564 -24.54 -17.35 -34.35
N ILE A 565 -24.37 -17.93 -35.53
CA ILE A 565 -24.69 -19.35 -35.78
C ILE A 565 -23.81 -20.27 -34.92
N ALA A 566 -22.52 -19.97 -34.77
CA ALA A 566 -21.61 -20.75 -33.94
C ALA A 566 -22.02 -20.72 -32.45
N LEU A 567 -22.43 -19.54 -31.96
CA LEU A 567 -22.92 -19.35 -30.60
C LEU A 567 -24.28 -20.03 -30.35
N GLU A 568 -25.19 -20.00 -31.34
CA GLU A 568 -26.49 -20.67 -31.24
C GLU A 568 -26.34 -22.20 -31.21
N LYS A 569 -25.44 -22.77 -32.01
CA LYS A 569 -25.13 -24.21 -31.98
C LYS A 569 -24.59 -24.63 -30.61
N LEU A 570 -23.62 -23.89 -30.07
CA LEU A 570 -23.07 -24.12 -28.73
C LEU A 570 -24.18 -24.07 -27.66
N ASN A 571 -25.17 -23.20 -27.82
CA ASN A 571 -26.31 -23.07 -26.90
C ASN A 571 -27.35 -24.20 -27.01
N GLN A 572 -27.47 -24.85 -28.17
CA GLN A 572 -28.40 -25.97 -28.37
C GLN A 572 -27.91 -27.27 -27.72
N GLU A 573 -26.60 -27.41 -27.56
CA GLU A 573 -25.93 -28.58 -26.96
C GLU A 573 -25.85 -28.50 -25.42
N LYS A 574 -26.30 -27.39 -24.82
CA LYS A 574 -26.21 -27.13 -23.37
C LYS A 574 -27.49 -27.43 -22.61
N ASP A 575 -27.31 -27.93 -21.38
CA ASP A 575 -28.38 -28.12 -20.41
C ASP A 575 -29.05 -26.78 -20.02
N ALA A 576 -30.30 -26.84 -19.56
CA ALA A 576 -31.15 -25.66 -19.31
C ALA A 576 -30.52 -24.62 -18.37
N ASP A 577 -29.69 -25.03 -17.40
CA ASP A 577 -29.02 -24.15 -16.43
C ASP A 577 -27.79 -23.42 -17.00
N HIS A 578 -27.29 -23.84 -18.16
CA HIS A 578 -26.07 -23.30 -18.79
C HIS A 578 -26.34 -22.61 -20.14
N LYS A 579 -27.60 -22.54 -20.55
CA LYS A 579 -28.02 -21.76 -21.73
C LYS A 579 -27.63 -20.29 -21.57
N ASP A 580 -27.17 -19.69 -22.67
CA ASP A 580 -26.80 -18.28 -22.79
C ASP A 580 -25.56 -17.84 -21.98
N ARG A 581 -24.71 -18.80 -21.57
CA ARG A 581 -23.41 -18.53 -20.92
C ARG A 581 -22.28 -19.18 -21.72
N VAL A 582 -21.31 -18.39 -22.17
CA VAL A 582 -20.14 -18.88 -22.92
C VAL A 582 -18.91 -18.79 -22.03
N THR A 583 -18.29 -19.94 -21.75
CA THR A 583 -17.06 -20.00 -20.95
C THR A 583 -15.82 -19.59 -21.76
N ALA A 584 -14.72 -19.31 -21.08
CA ALA A 584 -13.46 -18.94 -21.72
C ALA A 584 -13.00 -19.98 -22.75
N ASP A 585 -13.03 -21.26 -22.40
CA ASP A 585 -12.54 -22.33 -23.27
C ASP A 585 -13.45 -22.54 -24.49
N GLU A 586 -14.77 -22.43 -24.33
CA GLU A 586 -15.73 -22.50 -25.45
C GLU A 586 -15.59 -21.31 -26.40
N PHE A 587 -15.40 -20.11 -25.85
CA PHE A 587 -15.17 -18.91 -26.65
C PHE A 587 -13.88 -19.02 -27.46
N ILE A 588 -12.79 -19.46 -26.81
CA ILE A 588 -11.50 -19.65 -27.47
C ILE A 588 -11.60 -20.72 -28.57
N GLN A 589 -12.34 -21.80 -28.33
CA GLN A 589 -12.52 -22.85 -29.32
C GLN A 589 -13.27 -22.34 -30.56
N ILE A 590 -14.32 -21.54 -30.39
CA ILE A 590 -15.03 -20.89 -31.52
C ILE A 590 -14.07 -20.05 -32.38
N LEU A 591 -13.16 -19.30 -31.74
CA LEU A 591 -12.17 -18.46 -32.44
C LEU A 591 -11.08 -19.29 -33.11
N LEU A 592 -10.64 -20.39 -32.50
CA LEU A 592 -9.67 -21.31 -33.11
C LEU A 592 -10.25 -22.03 -34.33
N ASP A 593 -11.54 -22.39 -34.30
CA ASP A 593 -12.20 -23.11 -35.38
C ASP A 593 -12.64 -22.19 -36.53
N ASN A 594 -12.72 -20.87 -36.31
CA ASN A 594 -13.15 -19.90 -37.30
C ASN A 594 -12.19 -18.71 -37.38
N LYS A 595 -11.18 -18.84 -38.24
CA LYS A 595 -10.14 -17.83 -38.42
C LYS A 595 -10.69 -16.45 -38.80
N GLU A 596 -11.69 -16.39 -39.67
CA GLU A 596 -12.33 -15.12 -40.09
C GLU A 596 -13.00 -14.39 -38.90
N ILE A 597 -13.55 -15.14 -37.94
CA ILE A 597 -14.16 -14.57 -36.72
C ILE A 597 -13.08 -14.11 -35.74
N CYS A 598 -12.00 -14.89 -35.59
CA CYS A 598 -10.85 -14.52 -34.78
C CYS A 598 -10.23 -13.20 -35.26
N ASP A 599 -10.05 -13.06 -36.57
CA ASP A 599 -9.49 -11.85 -37.18
C ASP A 599 -10.45 -10.65 -37.03
N LEU A 600 -11.78 -10.87 -37.11
CA LEU A 600 -12.77 -9.80 -36.90
C LEU A 600 -12.81 -9.28 -35.45
N LEU A 601 -12.67 -10.18 -34.47
CA LEU A 601 -12.78 -9.84 -33.05
C LEU A 601 -11.44 -9.47 -32.39
N SER A 602 -10.33 -9.77 -33.07
CA SER A 602 -8.98 -9.39 -32.67
C SER A 602 -8.61 -8.03 -33.28
N PRO A 603 -8.31 -7.01 -32.47
CA PRO A 603 -7.86 -5.71 -32.99
C PRO A 603 -6.45 -5.74 -33.62
N PHE A 604 -5.82 -6.93 -33.68
CA PHE A 604 -4.51 -7.15 -34.28
C PHE A 604 -4.63 -8.34 -35.24
N ASN A 605 -4.31 -8.15 -36.52
CA ASN A 605 -4.29 -9.23 -37.52
C ASN A 605 -3.55 -10.45 -36.96
N VAL A 606 -4.25 -11.56 -36.78
CA VAL A 606 -3.70 -12.80 -36.20
C VAL A 606 -3.21 -13.69 -37.36
N THR A 607 -2.29 -13.15 -38.17
CA THR A 607 -1.57 -13.94 -39.19
C THR A 607 -0.27 -14.49 -38.66
#